data_AF-A0A933T3S0-F1
#
_entry.id   AF-A0A933T3S0-F1
#
_cell.length_a   1.000
_cell.length_b   1.000
_cell.length_c   1.000
_cell.angle_alpha   90.00
_cell.angle_beta   90.00
_cell.angle_gamma   90.00
#
_symmetry.space_group_name_H-M   'P 1'
#
loop_
_entity.id
_entity.type
_entity.pdbx_description
1 polymer ?
#
loop_
_entity_poly.entity_id
_entity_poly.type
_entity_poly.pdbx_seq_one_letter_code
_entity_poly.pdbx_strand_id
1 'polypeptide(L)'
;MGTKLTLLMDEKLIKTAKKAAGLRKTSLSKMVSDYFKFILAQQKKEFIESPILSEITGILPTKVDNKKLLSDYKRHIERKYI
;
A
#
# COMPACT_ATOMS: atom_id res chain seq x y z
N MET A 1 -19.77 2.00 -16.15
CA MET A 1 -20.15 3.32 -16.70
C MET A 1 -18.90 4.17 -16.86
N GLY A 2 -18.78 4.96 -17.93
CA GLY A 2 -17.64 5.86 -18.14
C GLY A 2 -18.05 7.32 -17.92
N THR A 3 -17.26 8.05 -17.12
CA THR A 3 -17.46 9.48 -16.84
C THR A 3 -16.28 10.28 -17.39
N LYS A 4 -16.53 11.49 -17.88
CA LYS A 4 -15.48 12.38 -18.39
C LYS A 4 -14.93 13.23 -17.24
N LEU A 5 -13.61 13.26 -17.10
CA LEU A 5 -12.89 14.16 -16.22
C LEU A 5 -12.22 15.23 -17.08
N THR A 6 -12.56 16.50 -16.87
CA THR A 6 -11.95 17.63 -17.57
C THR A 6 -10.99 18.34 -16.61
N LEU A 7 -9.74 18.53 -17.05
CA LEU A 7 -8.69 19.18 -16.27
C LEU A 7 -8.12 20.35 -17.08
N LEU A 8 -7.87 21.47 -16.41
CA LEU A 8 -7.14 22.59 -17.00
C LEU A 8 -5.63 22.30 -16.89
N MET A 9 -4.93 22.28 -18.01
CA MET A 9 -3.48 22.04 -18.09
C MET A 9 -2.87 22.81 -19.26
N ASP A 10 -1.55 23.00 -19.21
CA ASP A 10 -0.79 23.59 -20.31
C ASP A 10 -0.96 22.76 -21.61
N GLU A 11 -1.24 23.44 -22.71
CA GLU A 11 -1.41 22.83 -24.03
C GLU A 11 -0.15 22.07 -24.50
N LYS A 12 1.04 22.60 -24.21
CA LYS A 12 2.31 21.96 -24.55
C LYS A 12 2.43 20.61 -23.84
N LEU A 13 2.04 20.56 -22.57
CA LEU A 13 2.04 19.34 -21.76
C LEU A 13 1.06 18.30 -22.34
N ILE A 14 -0.14 18.72 -22.75
CA ILE A 14 -1.12 17.83 -23.38
C ILE A 14 -0.57 17.24 -24.68
N LYS A 15 0.11 18.04 -25.50
CA LYS A 15 0.72 17.60 -26.76
C LYS A 15 1.83 16.56 -26.54
N THR A 16 2.77 16.82 -25.61
CA THR A 16 3.82 15.84 -25.28
C THR A 16 3.25 14.55 -24.70
N ALA A 17 2.26 14.64 -23.83
CA ALA A 17 1.60 13.47 -23.24
C ALA A 17 0.90 12.60 -24.31
N LYS A 18 0.17 13.21 -25.24
CA LYS A 18 -0.44 12.50 -26.37
C LYS A 18 0.60 11.82 -27.26
N LYS A 19 1.73 12.49 -27.55
CA LYS A 19 2.85 11.90 -28.32
C LYS A 19 3.43 10.68 -27.60
N ALA A 20 3.68 10.78 -26.30
CA ALA A 20 4.19 9.68 -25.49
C ALA A 20 3.22 8.49 -25.46
N ALA A 21 1.91 8.74 -25.38
CA ALA A 21 0.89 7.71 -25.45
C ALA A 21 0.87 7.00 -26.82
N GLY A 22 0.96 7.77 -27.92
CA GLY A 22 1.04 7.24 -29.27
C GLY A 22 2.26 6.33 -29.50
N LEU A 23 3.43 6.75 -29.00
CA LEU A 23 4.66 5.92 -29.04
C LEU A 23 4.49 4.58 -28.31
N ARG A 24 3.71 4.57 -27.22
CA ARG A 24 3.40 3.38 -26.43
C ARG A 24 2.17 2.60 -26.95
N LYS A 25 1.64 2.95 -28.13
CA LYS A 25 0.42 2.38 -28.74
C LYS A 25 -0.78 2.35 -27.77
N THR A 26 -0.90 3.38 -26.93
CA THR A 26 -1.98 3.50 -25.93
C THR A 26 -2.65 4.87 -26.04
N SER A 27 -3.82 5.02 -25.40
CA SER A 27 -4.49 6.31 -25.30
C SER A 27 -4.05 7.07 -24.05
N LEU A 28 -4.09 8.41 -24.11
CA LEU A 28 -3.81 9.25 -22.95
C LEU A 28 -4.76 8.92 -21.78
N SER A 29 -6.04 8.68 -22.07
CA SER A 29 -7.04 8.29 -21.08
C SER A 29 -6.68 6.97 -20.39
N LYS A 30 -6.16 5.99 -21.14
CA LYS A 30 -5.72 4.72 -20.58
C LYS A 30 -4.48 4.89 -19.71
N MET A 31 -3.49 5.67 -20.18
CA MET A 31 -2.28 5.98 -19.41
C MET A 31 -2.61 6.63 -18.05
N VAL A 32 -3.50 7.63 -18.05
CA VAL A 32 -3.94 8.31 -16.81
C VAL A 32 -4.76 7.37 -15.92
N SER A 33 -5.65 6.56 -16.51
CA SER A 33 -6.42 5.57 -15.75
C SER A 33 -5.52 4.55 -15.06
N ASP A 34 -4.50 4.04 -15.76
CA ASP A 34 -3.57 3.07 -15.20
C ASP A 34 -2.69 3.71 -14.11
N TYR A 35 -2.31 4.98 -14.26
CA TYR A 35 -1.63 5.74 -13.20
C TYR A 35 -2.50 5.90 -11.94
N PHE A 36 -3.78 6.27 -12.10
CA PHE A 36 -4.71 6.36 -10.97
C PHE A 36 -4.88 5.00 -10.28
N LYS A 37 -5.04 3.91 -11.03
CA LYS A 37 -5.08 2.56 -10.46
C LYS A 37 -3.82 2.25 -9.66
N PHE A 38 -2.65 2.60 -10.19
CA PHE A 38 -1.38 2.35 -9.52
C PHE A 38 -1.24 3.11 -8.19
N ILE A 39 -1.60 4.40 -8.16
CA ILE A 39 -1.56 5.17 -6.90
C ILE A 39 -2.58 4.65 -5.89
N LEU A 40 -3.82 4.41 -6.34
CA LEU A 40 -4.89 3.96 -5.45
C LEU A 40 -4.63 2.52 -4.95
N ALA A 41 -4.00 1.67 -5.76
CA ALA A 41 -3.60 0.33 -5.33
C ALA A 41 -2.51 0.36 -4.24
N GLN A 42 -1.63 1.36 -4.24
CA GLN A 42 -0.66 1.55 -3.15
C GLN A 42 -1.32 2.00 -1.85
N GLN A 43 -2.39 2.81 -1.92
CA GLN A 43 -3.17 3.18 -0.73
C GLN A 43 -4.03 2.02 -0.21
N LYS A 44 -4.45 1.11 -1.11
CA LYS A 44 -5.25 -0.07 -0.77
C LYS A 44 -4.43 -1.27 -0.30
N LYS A 45 -3.10 -1.22 -0.45
CA LYS A 45 -2.23 -1.90 0.51
C LYS A 45 -2.38 -1.14 1.82
N GLU A 46 -3.50 -1.37 2.51
CA GLU A 46 -3.43 -1.47 3.96
C GLU A 46 -2.18 -2.30 4.22
N PHE A 47 -1.31 -1.76 5.07
CA PHE A 47 -0.16 -2.45 5.57
C PHE A 47 -0.65 -3.83 5.99
N ILE A 48 -0.47 -4.85 5.14
CA ILE A 48 -0.68 -6.23 5.56
C ILE A 48 0.52 -6.42 6.46
N GLU A 49 0.33 -6.07 7.74
CA GLU A 49 1.25 -6.44 8.78
C GLU A 49 1.48 -7.93 8.55
N SER A 50 2.72 -8.27 8.20
CA SER A 50 3.16 -9.66 8.19
C SER A 50 2.58 -10.34 9.44
N PRO A 51 2.16 -11.61 9.40
CA PRO A 51 1.71 -12.32 10.60
C PRO A 51 2.66 -12.13 11.80
N ILE A 52 3.95 -11.97 11.51
CA ILE A 52 5.01 -11.64 12.49
C ILE A 52 4.85 -10.23 13.08
N LEU A 53 4.53 -9.23 12.25
CA LEU A 53 4.29 -7.84 12.68
C LEU A 53 2.99 -7.71 13.45
N SER A 54 1.94 -8.44 13.05
CA SER A 54 0.66 -8.47 13.76
C SER A 54 0.72 -9.26 15.07
N GLU A 55 1.63 -10.24 15.19
CA GLU A 55 2.00 -10.82 16.50
C GLU A 55 2.74 -9.78 17.36
N ILE A 56 3.67 -9.01 16.80
CA ILE A 56 4.39 -7.96 17.54
C ILE A 56 3.44 -6.86 18.04
N THR A 57 2.45 -6.45 17.23
CA THR A 57 1.49 -5.39 17.57
C THR A 57 0.27 -5.92 18.35
N GLY A 58 -0.12 -7.18 18.14
CA GLY A 58 -1.29 -7.83 18.75
C GLY A 58 -1.09 -8.43 20.14
N ILE A 59 0.16 -8.47 20.65
CA ILE A 59 0.48 -8.97 21.99
C ILE A 59 0.54 -7.86 23.05
N LEU A 60 0.32 -6.59 22.68
CA LEU A 60 0.24 -5.49 23.66
C LEU A 60 -1.22 -5.10 23.90
N PRO A 61 -1.99 -5.85 24.73
CA PRO A 61 -3.19 -5.28 25.30
C PRO A 61 -2.72 -4.06 26.10
N THR A 62 -3.29 -2.91 25.78
CA THR A 62 -2.93 -1.59 26.33
C THR A 62 -3.11 -1.47 27.86
N LYS A 63 -3.37 -2.60 28.55
CA LYS A 63 -3.68 -2.74 29.98
C LYS A 63 -3.09 -3.98 30.66
N VAL A 64 -2.08 -4.66 30.11
CA VAL A 64 -1.44 -5.78 30.84
C VAL A 64 0.03 -5.47 31.11
N ASP A 65 0.44 -5.69 32.35
CA ASP A 65 1.76 -5.40 32.90
C ASP A 65 2.86 -6.13 32.10
N ASN A 66 3.47 -5.42 31.15
CA ASN A 66 4.36 -5.93 30.09
C ASN A 66 5.47 -6.85 30.61
N LYS A 67 5.95 -6.65 31.84
CA LYS A 67 7.02 -7.46 32.44
C LYS A 67 6.65 -8.93 32.61
N LYS A 68 5.38 -9.23 32.91
CA LYS A 68 4.89 -10.60 33.11
C LYS A 68 4.79 -11.36 31.79
N LEU A 69 4.28 -10.68 30.75
CA LEU A 69 4.15 -11.23 29.39
C LEU A 69 5.51 -11.60 28.77
N LEU A 70 6.52 -10.73 28.92
CA LEU A 70 7.88 -10.99 28.43
C LEU A 70 8.53 -12.21 29.12
N SER A 71 8.32 -12.36 30.43
CA SER A 71 8.76 -13.51 31.22
C SER A 71 8.16 -14.82 30.72
N ASP A 72 6.84 -14.84 30.50
CA ASP A 72 6.12 -16.04 30.08
C ASP A 72 6.46 -16.44 28.64
N TYR A 73 6.66 -15.45 27.75
CA TYR A 73 7.13 -15.69 26.39
C TYR A 73 8.55 -16.25 26.35
N LYS A 74 9.47 -15.70 27.14
CA LYS A 74 10.84 -16.22 27.25
C LYS A 74 10.84 -17.69 27.70
N ARG A 75 10.00 -18.02 28.69
CA ARG A 75 9.85 -19.38 29.22
C ARG A 75 9.19 -20.35 28.23
N HIS A 76 8.39 -19.86 27.29
CA HIS A 76 7.83 -20.65 26.20
C HIS A 76 8.90 -20.99 25.15
N ILE A 77 9.70 -20.01 24.75
CA ILE A 77 10.80 -20.21 23.79
C ILE A 77 11.88 -21.11 24.36
N GLU A 78 12.26 -20.93 25.63
CA GLU A 78 13.20 -21.82 26.31
C GLU A 78 12.69 -23.26 26.27
N ARG A 79 11.44 -23.55 26.64
CA ARG A 79 10.89 -24.93 26.58
C ARG A 79 10.77 -25.53 25.18
N LYS A 80 10.67 -24.69 24.15
CA LYS A 80 10.43 -25.15 22.78
C LYS A 80 11.71 -25.44 22.02
N TYR A 81 12.82 -24.79 22.40
CA TYR A 81 14.07 -24.81 21.66
C TYR A 81 15.30 -25.14 22.50
N ILE A 82 15.18 -25.22 23.83
CA ILE A 82 16.22 -25.64 24.78
C ILE A 82 15.70 -26.86 25.55
#